data_AF-A0A3N5R917-F1
#
_entry.id   AF-A0A3N5R917-F1
#
_cell.length_a   1.000
_cell.length_b   1.000
_cell.length_c   1.000
_cell.angle_alpha   90.00
_cell.angle_beta   90.00
_cell.angle_gamma   90.00
#
_symmetry.space_group_name_H-M   'P 1'
#
loop_
_entity.id
_entity.type
_entity.pdbx_description
1 polymer ?
#
loop_
_entity_poly.entity_id
_entity_poly.type
_entity_poly.pdbx_seq_one_letter_code
_entity_poly.pdbx_strand_id
1 'polypeptide(L)'
;MPRAALCFGLLLPVALGLCLVPPALAQDNPDFDRDVAPILVKRCLECHNARDASGGLVLTTSERTLKGGDGGEAVIPHDPAASPL
;
A
#
# COMPACT_ATOMS: atom_id res chain seq x y z
N MET A 1 -59.59 8.06 -23.94
CA MET A 1 -60.10 7.66 -22.59
C MET A 1 -59.72 6.20 -22.37
N PRO A 2 -59.32 5.78 -21.16
CA PRO A 2 -57.92 5.57 -20.80
C PRO A 2 -57.57 4.10 -20.51
N ARG A 3 -56.27 3.78 -20.43
CA ARG A 3 -55.59 3.25 -19.23
C ARG A 3 -54.44 2.29 -19.57
N ALA A 4 -53.35 2.51 -18.84
CA ALA A 4 -52.35 1.53 -18.41
C ALA A 4 -51.42 0.95 -19.48
N ALA A 5 -50.40 1.73 -19.85
CA ALA A 5 -49.12 1.16 -20.24
C ALA A 5 -48.45 0.64 -18.96
N LEU A 6 -48.47 -0.69 -18.79
CA LEU A 6 -47.67 -1.39 -17.80
C LEU A 6 -46.18 -1.17 -18.13
N CYS A 7 -45.54 -0.24 -17.41
CA CYS A 7 -44.10 -0.21 -17.25
C CYS A 7 -43.68 -1.40 -16.37
N PHE A 8 -43.69 -2.61 -16.93
CA PHE A 8 -43.25 -3.83 -16.24
C PHE A 8 -42.11 -4.54 -17.00
N GLY A 9 -41.27 -3.76 -17.68
CA GLY A 9 -40.28 -4.27 -18.63
C GLY A 9 -38.81 -4.03 -18.25
N LEU A 10 -38.50 -3.53 -17.05
CA LEU A 10 -37.11 -3.13 -16.75
C LEU A 10 -36.65 -3.44 -15.32
N LEU A 11 -37.00 -4.61 -14.79
CA LEU A 11 -36.46 -5.08 -13.50
C LEU A 11 -35.65 -6.39 -13.61
N LEU A 12 -35.48 -6.98 -14.81
CA LEU A 12 -34.96 -8.36 -14.91
C LEU A 12 -33.50 -8.61 -15.36
N PRO A 13 -32.66 -7.69 -15.88
CA PRO A 13 -31.27 -8.06 -16.16
C PRO A 13 -30.27 -7.64 -15.06
N VAL A 14 -30.70 -6.94 -14.00
CA VAL A 14 -29.76 -6.41 -12.99
C VAL A 14 -29.35 -7.48 -11.96
N ALA A 15 -30.20 -8.48 -11.69
CA ALA A 15 -29.92 -9.50 -10.69
C ALA A 15 -28.89 -10.56 -11.12
N LEU A 16 -28.64 -10.74 -12.43
CA LEU A 16 -27.79 -11.83 -12.93
C LEU A 16 -26.30 -11.46 -13.06
N GLY A 17 -25.95 -10.18 -12.97
CA GLY A 17 -24.55 -9.72 -13.08
C GLY A 17 -23.77 -9.68 -11.75
N LEU A 18 -24.44 -9.86 -10.60
CA LEU A 18 -23.86 -9.57 -9.29
C LEU A 18 -23.05 -10.74 -8.68
N CYS A 19 -23.06 -11.93 -9.29
CA CYS A 19 -22.36 -13.12 -8.77
C CYS A 19 -20.94 -13.32 -9.33
N LEU A 20 -20.43 -12.43 -10.18
CA LEU A 20 -19.12 -12.58 -10.85
C LEU A 20 -18.01 -11.71 -10.27
N VAL A 21 -18.11 -11.28 -9.00
CA VAL A 21 -16.98 -10.65 -8.33
C VAL A 21 -16.05 -11.76 -7.86
N PRO A 22 -14.87 -11.96 -8.48
CA PRO A 22 -13.89 -12.91 -7.95
C PRO A 22 -13.54 -12.48 -6.51
N PRO A 23 -13.33 -13.43 -5.59
CA PRO A 23 -12.87 -13.09 -4.26
C PRO A 23 -11.60 -12.25 -4.39
N ALA A 24 -11.56 -11.11 -3.70
CA ALA A 24 -10.34 -10.34 -3.58
C ALA A 24 -9.25 -11.30 -3.11
N LEU A 25 -8.25 -11.55 -3.95
CA LEU A 25 -7.12 -12.40 -3.56
C LEU A 25 -6.53 -11.77 -2.31
N ALA A 26 -6.36 -12.57 -1.26
CA ALA A 26 -5.65 -12.13 -0.07
C ALA A 26 -4.31 -11.56 -0.54
N GLN A 27 -4.07 -10.28 -0.26
CA GLN A 27 -2.79 -9.66 -0.54
C GLN A 27 -1.82 -10.28 0.45
N ASP A 28 -0.90 -11.12 -0.02
CA ASP A 28 0.18 -11.61 0.81
C ASP A 28 0.93 -10.43 1.42
N ASN A 29 1.29 -10.53 2.69
CA ASN A 29 2.10 -9.50 3.34
C ASN A 29 3.44 -9.41 2.57
N PRO A 30 3.93 -8.21 2.21
CA PRO A 30 5.20 -8.07 1.51
C PRO A 30 6.32 -8.77 2.28
N ASP A 31 7.15 -9.49 1.52
CA ASP A 31 8.39 -10.06 2.04
C ASP A 31 9.49 -9.01 1.93
N PHE A 32 10.20 -8.75 3.03
CA PHE A 32 11.16 -7.65 3.07
C PHE A 32 12.29 -7.86 2.05
N ASP A 33 12.86 -9.06 1.96
CA ASP A 33 14.03 -9.33 1.13
C ASP A 33 13.66 -9.35 -0.36
N ARG A 34 12.49 -9.88 -0.71
CA ARG A 34 12.00 -9.94 -2.09
C ARG A 34 11.45 -8.60 -2.57
N ASP A 35 10.65 -7.91 -1.76
CA ASP A 35 9.81 -6.81 -2.20
C ASP A 35 10.35 -5.42 -1.79
N VAL A 36 11.00 -5.31 -0.62
CA VAL A 36 11.40 -4.00 -0.04
C VAL A 36 12.89 -3.71 -0.23
N ALA A 37 13.77 -4.63 0.19
CA ALA A 37 15.21 -4.45 0.17
C ALA A 37 15.76 -4.05 -1.22
N PRO A 38 15.30 -4.64 -2.35
CA PRO A 38 15.80 -4.24 -3.67
C PRO A 38 15.46 -2.80 -4.04
N ILE A 39 14.37 -2.24 -3.51
CA ILE A 39 13.98 -0.85 -3.72
C ILE A 39 14.94 0.05 -2.96
N LEU A 40 15.15 -0.22 -1.66
CA LEU A 40 16.05 0.57 -0.82
C LEU A 40 17.47 0.61 -1.40
N VAL A 41 18.00 -0.55 -1.82
CA VAL A 41 19.33 -0.65 -2.42
C VAL A 41 19.45 0.21 -3.68
N LYS A 42 18.43 0.19 -4.55
CA LYS A 42 18.48 0.89 -5.85
C LYS A 42 18.17 2.38 -5.76
N ARG A 43 17.43 2.82 -4.74
CA ARG A 43 16.82 4.16 -4.72
C ARG A 43 17.22 5.03 -3.54
N CYS A 44 17.65 4.42 -2.42
CA CYS A 44 17.83 5.13 -1.16
C CYS A 44 19.27 5.01 -0.63
N LEU A 45 19.87 3.83 -0.76
CA LEU A 45 21.17 3.55 -0.14
C LEU A 45 22.36 4.24 -0.81
N GLU A 46 22.16 4.96 -1.91
CA GLU A 46 23.20 5.86 -2.43
C GLU A 46 23.55 6.94 -1.39
N CYS A 47 22.53 7.51 -0.72
CA CYS A 47 22.69 8.63 0.22
C CYS A 47 22.28 8.33 1.67
N HIS A 48 21.58 7.22 1.94
CA HIS A 48 21.09 6.85 3.29
C HIS A 48 21.69 5.53 3.78
N ASN A 49 23.01 5.49 3.87
CA ASN A 49 23.79 4.34 4.30
C ASN A 49 24.76 4.70 5.44
N ALA A 50 25.50 3.72 5.95
CA ALA A 50 26.39 3.94 7.10
C ALA A 50 27.62 4.84 6.81
N ARG A 51 27.97 5.04 5.53
CA ARG A 51 29.11 5.87 5.09
C ARG A 51 28.67 7.26 4.65
N ASP A 52 27.50 7.37 4.05
CA ASP A 52 26.83 8.62 3.70
C ASP A 52 25.42 8.57 4.28
N ALA A 53 25.20 9.32 5.36
CA ALA A 53 23.95 9.36 6.13
C ALA A 53 23.29 10.73 5.94
N SER A 54 22.85 11.02 4.72
CA SER A 54 22.15 12.27 4.40
C SER A 54 20.96 12.47 5.34
N GLY A 55 20.84 13.67 5.94
CA GLY A 55 19.82 13.96 6.95
C GLY A 55 19.86 13.06 8.19
N GLY A 56 21.03 12.48 8.51
CA GLY A 56 21.24 11.61 9.66
C GLY A 56 20.63 10.21 9.55
N LEU A 57 19.94 9.90 8.45
CA LEU A 57 19.18 8.66 8.27
C LEU A 57 20.02 7.54 7.65
N VAL A 58 19.94 6.34 8.24
CA VAL A 58 20.64 5.13 7.78
C VAL A 58 19.65 3.97 7.65
N LEU A 59 19.46 3.48 6.43
CA LEU A 59 18.43 2.45 6.11
C LEU A 59 19.00 1.03 5.93
N THR A 60 20.26 0.80 6.30
CA THR A 60 20.95 -0.47 6.06
C THR A 60 20.64 -1.56 7.09
N THR A 61 20.07 -1.20 8.24
CA THR A 61 19.65 -2.15 9.28
C THR A 61 18.33 -1.68 9.89
N SER A 62 17.50 -2.62 10.35
CA SER A 62 16.21 -2.29 10.99
C SER A 62 16.37 -1.37 12.20
N GLU A 63 17.35 -1.64 13.05
CA GLU A 63 17.67 -0.82 14.23
C GLU A 63 17.95 0.65 13.86
N ARG A 64 18.77 0.86 12.82
CA ARG A 64 19.14 2.21 12.36
C ARG A 64 17.97 2.91 11.67
N THR A 65 17.15 2.18 10.92
CA THR A 65 15.93 2.71 10.32
C THR A 65 14.94 3.19 11.39
N LEU A 66 14.75 2.38 12.45
CA LEU A 66 13.86 2.73 13.56
C LEU A 66 14.39 3.88 14.42
N LYS A 67 15.72 4.03 14.52
CA LYS A 67 16.32 5.21 15.17
C LYS A 67 15.94 6.51 14.47
N GLY A 68 15.69 6.48 13.16
CA GLY A 68 15.38 7.66 12.37
C GLY A 68 16.60 8.52 12.07
N GLY A 69 16.34 9.76 11.61
CA GLY A 69 17.35 10.75 11.25
C GLY A 69 17.10 12.09 11.93
N ASP A 70 17.65 13.16 11.36
CA ASP A 70 17.53 14.51 11.90
C ASP A 70 16.07 15.01 11.94
N GLY A 71 15.20 14.44 11.10
CA GLY A 71 13.76 14.69 11.07
C GLY A 71 12.95 13.92 12.12
N GLY A 72 13.59 13.08 12.95
CA GLY A 72 12.92 12.20 13.90
C GLY A 72 12.70 10.78 13.35
N GLU A 73 11.67 10.10 13.87
CA GLU A 73 11.32 8.73 13.50
C GLU A 73 10.98 8.65 12.00
N ALA A 74 11.60 7.70 11.29
CA ALA A 74 11.33 7.47 9.87
C ALA A 74 10.22 6.43 9.64
N VAL A 75 10.14 5.43 10.51
CA VAL A 75 9.18 4.33 10.41
C VAL A 75 8.54 4.10 11.78
N ILE A 76 7.21 4.09 11.80
CA ILE A 76 6.40 3.77 12.98
C ILE A 76 5.81 2.38 12.78
N PRO A 77 6.26 1.36 13.56
CA PRO A 77 5.76 0.00 13.40
C PRO A 77 4.23 -0.07 13.49
N HIS A 78 3.64 -0.81 12.55
CA HIS A 78 2.19 -1.00 12.43
C HIS A 78 1.35 0.25 12.08
N ASP A 79 1.97 1.41 11.82
CA ASP A 79 1.29 2.62 11.39
C ASP A 79 1.98 3.26 10.17
N PRO A 80 1.73 2.75 8.95
CA PRO A 80 2.31 3.31 7.74
C PRO A 80 1.78 4.71 7.43
N ALA A 81 0.58 5.08 7.91
CA ALA A 81 0.00 6.39 7.64
C ALA A 81 0.65 7.50 8.47
N ALA A 82 1.13 7.17 9.67
CA ALA A 82 1.91 8.06 10.52
C ALA A 82 3.42 8.01 10.24
N SER A 83 3.89 7.02 9.48
CA SER A 83 5.31 6.89 9.10
C SER A 83 5.67 7.92 8.02
N PRO A 84 6.71 8.75 8.22
CA PRO A 84 7.13 9.72 7.21
C PRO A 84 7.81 9.12 5.97
N LEU A 85 8.22 7.85 6.02
CA LEU A 85 8.93 7.12 4.96
C LEU A 85 8.00 6.30 4.08
#